data_AF-A0A938RQF0-F1
#
_entry.id   AF-A0A938RQF0-F1
#
_cell.length_a   1.000
_cell.length_b   1.000
_cell.length_c   1.000
_cell.angle_alpha   90.00
_cell.angle_beta   90.00
_cell.angle_gamma   90.00
#
_symmetry.space_group_name_H-M   'P 1'
#
loop_
_entity.id
_entity.type
_entity.pdbx_description
1 polymer ?
#
loop_
_entity_poly.entity_id
_entity_poly.type
_entity_poly.pdbx_seq_one_letter_code
_entity_poly.pdbx_strand_id
1 'polypeptide(L)'
;MRARAVALALALSLAFAARSDAGEPDALASKAAEFRAQIHARHLSPEGLLLYRVELDTIERDLATGAYPENADGPTFTGLFAGAACARVESSEGEAKAEALADADLALAGLELSMRVTGIPGLLARTVRRQPPRAKARGEWHAGQGEYAGWFWRGNVSMDQYANGLVPAVGLCRRLFPERARELAVAAATHLVENDFELTDPDGERTRFGDLSWRSGLGFNSIAQLTSYAIVSLAASLDSGEPRWRETRDRLRDRYRVIARARTTNLRVLGITSHSNDLMAFDLYRVLLPLALETNDSAAADLRHGLFRSWLRVREDGNAYFDLVFCSLEPGACDTGTLDRARAQLAAFPLEKRKLGPRADVADHPVRLLPGRKWKLLAREIVPIDARPASSFEWKSSPYRLHAHRRPNTEYTGLDYLVAWWLYDSVCQTRGDRAH
;
A
#
# COMPACT_ATOMS: atom_id res chain seq x y z
N MET A 1 -2.90 -84.68 -3.13
CA MET A 1 -4.23 -84.03 -3.22
C MET A 1 -4.22 -82.85 -2.24
N ARG A 2 -4.21 -81.61 -2.77
CA ARG A 2 -4.60 -80.32 -2.14
C ARG A 2 -3.91 -79.90 -0.82
N ALA A 3 -3.61 -78.65 -0.50
CA ALA A 3 -3.42 -77.38 -1.18
C ALA A 3 -3.02 -76.40 -0.04
N ARG A 4 -2.04 -75.51 -0.30
CA ARG A 4 -1.86 -74.13 0.21
C ARG A 4 -2.28 -73.78 1.65
N ALA A 5 -1.35 -73.20 2.42
CA ALA A 5 -1.42 -71.77 2.81
C ALA A 5 -0.10 -71.30 3.48
N VAL A 6 0.55 -70.35 2.82
CA VAL A 6 1.64 -69.52 3.32
C VAL A 6 0.99 -68.28 3.96
N ALA A 7 1.41 -67.90 5.17
CA ALA A 7 1.08 -66.60 5.76
C ALA A 7 2.38 -65.89 6.13
N LEU A 8 2.87 -65.08 5.19
CA LEU A 8 3.97 -64.14 5.36
C LEU A 8 3.38 -62.83 5.91
N ALA A 9 3.87 -62.38 7.06
CA ALA A 9 3.51 -61.09 7.63
C ALA A 9 4.12 -59.96 6.78
N LEU A 10 3.29 -59.28 5.98
CA LEU A 10 3.66 -58.01 5.35
C LEU A 10 3.42 -56.88 6.35
N ALA A 11 4.50 -56.15 6.67
CA ALA A 11 4.42 -54.85 7.30
C ALA A 11 3.70 -53.87 6.36
N LEU A 12 2.52 -53.40 6.78
CA LEU A 12 1.86 -52.26 6.13
C LEU A 12 2.59 -50.98 6.55
N SER A 13 3.51 -50.53 5.70
CA SER A 13 3.94 -49.14 5.69
C SER A 13 2.79 -48.29 5.16
N LEU A 14 2.04 -47.66 6.07
CA LEU A 14 1.13 -46.56 5.75
C LEU A 14 1.98 -45.38 5.28
N ALA A 15 2.29 -45.35 3.98
CA ALA A 15 2.69 -44.13 3.31
C ALA A 15 1.47 -43.21 3.31
N PHE A 16 1.45 -42.23 4.20
CA PHE A 16 0.68 -41.01 4.02
C PHE A 16 1.25 -40.34 2.78
N ALA A 17 0.68 -40.65 1.61
CA ALA A 17 0.87 -39.84 0.43
C ALA A 17 0.23 -38.48 0.75
N ALA A 18 1.05 -37.52 1.12
CA ALA A 18 0.70 -36.11 1.03
C ALA A 18 0.25 -35.88 -0.41
N ARG A 19 -1.05 -35.69 -0.61
CA ARG A 19 -1.55 -35.06 -1.83
C ARG A 19 -0.94 -33.68 -1.85
N SER A 20 0.05 -33.48 -2.71
CA SER A 20 0.39 -32.15 -3.19
C SER A 20 -0.81 -31.66 -3.99
N ASP A 21 -1.55 -30.69 -3.44
CA ASP A 21 -2.58 -29.95 -4.17
C ASP A 21 -1.93 -29.12 -5.29
N ALA A 22 -1.67 -29.77 -6.42
CA ALA A 22 -1.22 -29.15 -7.66
C ALA A 22 -2.39 -28.43 -8.40
N GLY A 23 -3.37 -27.86 -7.68
CA GLY A 23 -4.61 -27.32 -8.26
C GLY A 23 -5.11 -25.98 -7.70
N GLU A 24 -4.50 -25.41 -6.66
CA GLU A 24 -4.92 -24.14 -6.05
C GLU A 24 -4.27 -22.83 -6.60
N PRO A 25 -3.11 -22.82 -7.31
CA PRO A 25 -2.55 -21.59 -7.88
C PRO A 25 -3.51 -20.85 -8.82
N ASP A 26 -4.43 -21.58 -9.46
CA ASP A 26 -5.38 -21.05 -10.44
C ASP A 26 -6.47 -20.16 -9.82
N ALA A 27 -6.95 -20.47 -8.61
CA ALA A 27 -8.04 -19.72 -7.98
C ALA A 27 -7.62 -18.33 -7.49
N LEU A 28 -6.44 -18.22 -6.87
CA LEU A 28 -5.93 -16.92 -6.39
C LEU A 28 -5.50 -16.02 -7.55
N ALA A 29 -4.88 -16.60 -8.58
CA ALA A 29 -4.52 -15.90 -9.81
C ALA A 29 -5.76 -15.42 -10.56
N SER A 30 -6.79 -16.26 -10.71
CA SER A 30 -8.08 -15.88 -11.30
C SER A 30 -8.74 -14.74 -10.55
N LYS A 31 -8.73 -14.77 -9.21
CA LYS A 31 -9.23 -13.68 -8.38
C LYS A 31 -8.45 -12.38 -8.62
N ALA A 32 -7.13 -12.46 -8.80
CA ALA A 32 -6.30 -11.29 -9.12
C ALA A 32 -6.61 -10.70 -10.49
N ALA A 33 -6.81 -11.56 -11.50
CA ALA A 33 -7.22 -11.16 -12.84
C ALA A 33 -8.58 -10.45 -12.82
N GLU A 34 -9.54 -10.94 -12.04
CA GLU A 34 -10.85 -10.32 -11.86
C GLU A 34 -10.72 -8.91 -11.23
N PHE A 35 -9.97 -8.76 -10.14
CA PHE A 35 -9.76 -7.43 -9.54
C PHE A 35 -9.05 -6.47 -10.48
N ARG A 36 -8.05 -6.94 -11.24
CA ARG A 36 -7.39 -6.11 -12.25
C ARG A 36 -8.40 -5.67 -13.32
N ALA A 37 -9.21 -6.59 -13.85
CA ALA A 37 -10.23 -6.27 -14.84
C ALA A 37 -11.23 -5.22 -14.31
N GLN A 38 -11.70 -5.36 -13.06
CA GLN A 38 -12.57 -4.39 -12.41
C GLN A 38 -11.89 -3.02 -12.23
N ILE A 39 -10.60 -3.01 -11.87
CA ILE A 39 -9.82 -1.78 -11.77
C ILE A 39 -9.80 -1.05 -13.11
N HIS A 40 -9.44 -1.73 -14.20
CA HIS A 40 -9.39 -1.10 -15.53
C HIS A 40 -10.77 -0.67 -16.02
N ALA A 41 -11.82 -1.45 -15.74
CA ALA A 41 -13.16 -1.15 -16.22
C ALA A 41 -13.81 0.04 -15.50
N ARG A 42 -13.59 0.18 -14.18
CA ARG A 42 -14.36 1.14 -13.36
C ARG A 42 -13.51 2.06 -12.49
N HIS A 43 -12.29 1.69 -12.14
CA HIS A 43 -11.52 2.45 -11.16
C HIS A 43 -10.28 3.15 -11.70
N LEU A 44 -9.86 2.88 -12.92
CA LEU A 44 -8.70 3.52 -13.52
C LEU A 44 -9.17 4.57 -14.52
N SER A 45 -8.85 5.82 -14.23
CA SER A 45 -9.12 6.92 -15.18
C SER A 45 -8.18 6.83 -16.39
N PRO A 46 -8.56 7.43 -17.54
CA PRO A 46 -7.70 7.50 -18.73
C PRO A 46 -6.32 8.13 -18.49
N GLU A 47 -6.17 8.97 -17.46
CA GLU A 47 -4.90 9.60 -17.09
C GLU A 47 -4.14 8.82 -16.03
N GLY A 48 -4.66 7.66 -15.62
CA GLY A 48 -3.99 6.76 -14.67
C GLY A 48 -4.21 7.07 -13.20
N LEU A 49 -5.15 7.95 -12.85
CA LEU A 49 -5.60 8.11 -11.46
C LEU A 49 -6.41 6.88 -11.05
N LEU A 50 -6.01 6.23 -9.94
CA LEU A 50 -6.77 5.13 -9.37
C LEU A 50 -7.87 5.66 -8.42
N LEU A 51 -9.12 5.49 -8.84
CA LEU A 51 -10.32 5.89 -8.14
C LEU A 51 -10.70 4.84 -7.08
N TYR A 52 -10.10 4.91 -5.90
CA TYR A 52 -10.29 3.90 -4.84
C TYR A 52 -11.74 3.67 -4.39
N ARG A 53 -12.64 4.61 -4.67
CA ARG A 53 -14.07 4.53 -4.41
C ARG A 53 -14.84 5.12 -5.59
N VAL A 54 -15.85 4.40 -6.07
CA VAL A 54 -16.73 4.83 -7.18
C VAL A 54 -18.20 4.60 -6.84
N GLU A 55 -19.09 5.26 -7.58
CA GLU A 55 -20.53 5.01 -7.56
C GLU A 55 -20.91 4.31 -8.88
N LEU A 56 -21.44 3.09 -8.79
CA LEU A 56 -21.61 2.20 -9.95
C LEU A 56 -22.57 2.78 -11.00
N ASP A 57 -23.66 3.43 -10.59
CA ASP A 57 -24.62 4.03 -11.52
C ASP A 57 -24.06 5.18 -12.36
N THR A 58 -22.91 5.74 -11.97
CA THR A 58 -22.36 6.95 -12.60
C THR A 58 -20.96 6.80 -13.14
N ILE A 59 -20.28 5.69 -12.83
CA ILE A 59 -18.83 5.59 -13.07
C ILE A 59 -18.45 5.64 -14.54
N GLU A 60 -19.23 5.02 -15.43
CA GLU A 60 -18.98 5.06 -16.88
C GLU A 60 -18.96 6.51 -17.40
N ARG A 61 -19.99 7.29 -17.05
CA ARG A 61 -20.05 8.72 -17.37
C ARG A 61 -18.91 9.48 -16.71
N ASP A 62 -18.64 9.23 -15.42
CA ASP A 62 -17.62 9.97 -14.68
C ASP A 62 -16.21 9.72 -15.27
N LEU A 63 -15.93 8.51 -15.78
CA LEU A 63 -14.72 8.18 -16.53
C LEU A 63 -14.67 8.90 -17.88
N ALA A 64 -15.76 8.88 -18.65
CA ALA A 64 -15.84 9.51 -19.96
C ALA A 64 -15.70 11.04 -19.89
N THR A 65 -16.25 11.68 -18.85
CA THR A 65 -16.29 13.14 -18.75
C THR A 65 -15.26 13.73 -17.80
N GLY A 66 -14.43 12.89 -17.16
CA GLY A 66 -13.48 13.32 -16.13
C GLY A 66 -14.12 13.87 -14.85
N ALA A 67 -15.36 13.45 -14.55
CA ALA A 67 -16.15 13.94 -13.41
C ALA A 67 -15.88 13.16 -12.12
N TYR A 68 -14.62 12.76 -11.91
CA TYR A 68 -14.21 11.78 -10.91
C TYR A 68 -14.76 12.05 -9.49
N PRO A 69 -15.04 10.99 -8.72
CA PRO A 69 -15.47 11.12 -7.34
C PRO A 69 -14.39 11.79 -6.48
N GLU A 70 -14.81 12.41 -5.37
CA GLU A 70 -13.92 13.06 -4.41
C GLU A 70 -13.10 12.02 -3.62
N ASN A 71 -12.06 11.50 -4.26
CA ASN A 71 -11.16 10.50 -3.74
C ASN A 71 -9.92 11.18 -3.17
N ALA A 72 -10.08 11.78 -1.99
CA ALA A 72 -9.08 12.62 -1.34
C ALA A 72 -7.77 11.91 -0.95
N ASP A 73 -7.71 10.59 -1.08
CA ASP A 73 -6.49 9.79 -0.91
C ASP A 73 -6.01 9.21 -2.26
N GLY A 74 -6.42 9.78 -3.39
CA GLY A 74 -6.12 9.29 -4.74
C GLY A 74 -4.64 8.94 -4.95
N PRO A 75 -3.69 9.84 -4.66
CA PRO A 75 -2.27 9.55 -4.83
C PRO A 75 -1.76 8.34 -4.04
N THR A 76 -2.33 8.05 -2.86
CA THR A 76 -2.01 6.84 -2.10
C THR A 76 -2.30 5.59 -2.93
N PHE A 77 -3.49 5.52 -3.52
CA PHE A 77 -3.91 4.34 -4.27
C PHE A 77 -3.23 4.26 -5.63
N THR A 78 -3.11 5.38 -6.34
CA THR A 78 -2.38 5.46 -7.60
C THR A 78 -0.93 5.01 -7.42
N GLY A 79 -0.24 5.49 -6.38
CA GLY A 79 1.16 5.14 -6.13
C GLY A 79 1.35 3.69 -5.67
N LEU A 80 0.44 3.15 -4.83
CA LEU A 80 0.44 1.72 -4.49
C LEU A 80 0.26 0.84 -5.73
N PHE A 81 -0.63 1.22 -6.64
CA PHE A 81 -0.84 0.48 -7.89
C PHE A 81 0.40 0.52 -8.78
N ALA A 82 1.00 1.71 -8.99
CA ALA A 82 2.24 1.86 -9.73
C ALA A 82 3.38 1.01 -9.15
N GLY A 83 3.65 1.16 -7.84
CA GLY A 83 4.74 0.44 -7.18
C GLY A 83 4.54 -1.07 -7.19
N ALA A 84 3.32 -1.56 -6.98
CA ALA A 84 3.02 -2.99 -7.04
C ALA A 84 3.11 -3.55 -8.46
N ALA A 85 2.69 -2.79 -9.48
CA ALA A 85 2.83 -3.17 -10.88
C ALA A 85 4.32 -3.27 -11.27
N CYS A 86 5.16 -2.30 -10.87
CA CYS A 86 6.61 -2.37 -11.07
C CYS A 86 7.25 -3.58 -10.38
N ALA A 87 6.86 -3.87 -9.13
CA ALA A 87 7.37 -5.05 -8.43
C ALA A 87 6.96 -6.38 -9.11
N ARG A 88 5.75 -6.44 -9.69
CA ARG A 88 5.26 -7.61 -10.45
C ARG A 88 6.11 -7.91 -11.69
N VAL A 89 6.71 -6.90 -12.32
CA VAL A 89 7.51 -7.06 -13.56
C VAL A 89 8.68 -8.02 -13.35
N GLU A 90 9.29 -8.03 -12.17
CA GLU A 90 10.44 -8.89 -11.86
C GLU A 90 10.07 -10.39 -11.83
N SER A 91 8.82 -10.70 -11.51
CA SER A 91 8.30 -12.07 -11.38
C SER A 91 7.34 -12.47 -12.53
N SER A 92 7.33 -11.70 -13.63
CA SER A 92 6.42 -11.89 -14.76
C SER A 92 7.17 -12.06 -16.08
N GLU A 93 6.58 -12.82 -17.00
CA GLU A 93 7.08 -13.05 -18.35
C GLU A 93 5.98 -12.81 -19.41
N GLY A 94 6.39 -12.67 -20.67
CA GLY A 94 5.47 -12.54 -21.81
C GLY A 94 4.42 -11.43 -21.65
N GLU A 95 3.16 -11.77 -21.91
CA GLU A 95 2.02 -10.86 -21.82
C GLU A 95 1.84 -10.30 -20.40
N ALA A 96 1.99 -11.13 -19.36
CA ALA A 96 1.86 -10.67 -17.97
C ALA A 96 2.89 -9.60 -17.60
N LYS A 97 4.09 -9.66 -18.18
CA LYS A 97 5.12 -8.63 -18.00
C LYS A 97 4.75 -7.34 -18.74
N ALA A 98 4.25 -7.44 -19.97
CA ALA A 98 3.80 -6.29 -20.75
C ALA A 98 2.62 -5.58 -20.06
N GLU A 99 1.66 -6.34 -19.51
CA GLU A 99 0.58 -5.82 -18.69
C GLU A 99 1.09 -5.07 -17.46
N ALA A 100 2.01 -5.66 -16.70
CA ALA A 100 2.55 -5.03 -15.50
C ALA A 100 3.30 -3.72 -15.81
N LEU A 101 4.01 -3.65 -16.94
CA LEU A 101 4.65 -2.43 -17.42
C LEU A 101 3.62 -1.37 -17.84
N ALA A 102 2.55 -1.76 -18.53
CA ALA A 102 1.49 -0.83 -18.94
C ALA A 102 0.72 -0.27 -17.72
N ASP A 103 0.40 -1.11 -16.74
CA ASP A 103 -0.25 -0.70 -15.49
C ASP A 103 0.63 0.29 -14.72
N ALA A 104 1.94 0.01 -14.63
CA ALA A 104 2.90 0.89 -13.98
C ALA A 104 3.05 2.24 -14.70
N ASP A 105 3.19 2.22 -16.02
CA ASP A 105 3.37 3.41 -16.84
C ASP A 105 2.18 4.37 -16.71
N LEU A 106 0.96 3.81 -16.82
CA LEU A 106 -0.28 4.56 -16.68
C LEU A 106 -0.44 5.12 -15.26
N ALA A 107 -0.21 4.30 -14.22
CA ALA A 107 -0.34 4.76 -12.84
C ALA A 107 0.69 5.83 -12.45
N LEU A 108 1.93 5.74 -12.95
CA LEU A 108 2.93 6.81 -12.79
C LEU A 108 2.45 8.10 -13.46
N ALA A 109 1.76 8.03 -14.60
CA ALA A 109 1.25 9.22 -15.29
C ALA A 109 0.17 9.92 -14.45
N GLY A 110 -0.68 9.15 -13.77
CA GLY A 110 -1.66 9.70 -12.83
C GLY A 110 -1.03 10.36 -11.61
N LEU A 111 0.08 9.82 -11.11
CA LEU A 111 0.81 10.41 -9.99
C LEU A 111 1.54 11.69 -10.40
N GLU A 112 2.14 11.72 -11.59
CA GLU A 112 2.74 12.91 -12.19
C GLU A 112 1.70 14.00 -12.43
N LEU A 113 0.53 13.65 -12.98
CA LEU A 113 -0.60 14.58 -13.11
C LEU A 113 -0.99 15.16 -11.75
N SER A 114 -1.08 14.32 -10.71
CA SER A 114 -1.41 14.76 -9.35
C SER A 114 -0.41 15.76 -8.80
N MET A 115 0.87 15.69 -9.20
CA MET A 115 1.89 16.65 -8.79
C MET A 115 1.87 17.91 -9.67
N ARG A 116 1.92 17.74 -10.99
CA ARG A 116 2.10 18.84 -11.95
C ARG A 116 0.89 19.78 -12.02
N VAL A 117 -0.32 19.27 -11.82
CA VAL A 117 -1.56 20.09 -11.85
C VAL A 117 -1.58 21.21 -10.80
N THR A 118 -0.79 21.06 -9.72
CA THR A 118 -0.71 22.07 -8.65
C THR A 118 0.05 23.32 -9.07
N GLY A 119 0.93 23.21 -10.07
CA GLY A 119 1.89 24.26 -10.42
C GLY A 119 3.02 24.45 -9.39
N ILE A 120 3.03 23.66 -8.31
CA ILE A 120 4.02 23.74 -7.22
C ILE A 120 4.89 22.48 -7.27
N PRO A 121 6.19 22.60 -7.58
CA PRO A 121 7.09 21.46 -7.64
C PRO A 121 7.03 20.64 -6.36
N GLY A 122 6.86 19.33 -6.49
CA GLY A 122 6.85 18.38 -5.39
C GLY A 122 5.58 18.32 -4.55
N LEU A 123 4.61 19.21 -4.74
CA LEU A 123 3.32 19.18 -4.04
C LEU A 123 2.32 18.30 -4.79
N LEU A 124 1.77 17.29 -4.12
CA LEU A 124 0.70 16.45 -4.66
C LEU A 124 -0.67 17.07 -4.38
N ALA A 125 -1.55 17.11 -5.38
CA ALA A 125 -2.97 17.26 -5.18
C ALA A 125 -3.56 16.03 -4.47
N ARG A 126 -4.53 16.22 -3.58
CA ARG A 126 -5.28 15.11 -2.94
C ARG A 126 -6.11 14.31 -3.94
N THR A 127 -6.61 14.99 -4.96
CA THR A 127 -7.39 14.44 -6.07
C THR A 127 -7.46 15.47 -7.19
N VAL A 128 -7.72 14.99 -8.40
CA VAL A 128 -7.72 15.77 -9.64
C VAL A 128 -8.93 15.36 -10.47
N ARG A 129 -9.52 16.28 -11.24
CA ARG A 129 -10.67 16.06 -12.12
C ARG A 129 -10.73 17.09 -13.26
N ARG A 130 -11.41 16.77 -14.38
CA ARG A 130 -11.60 17.70 -15.52
C ARG A 130 -12.89 18.52 -15.44
N GLN A 131 -13.75 18.23 -14.48
CA GLN A 131 -14.96 19.02 -14.25
C GLN A 131 -14.87 19.84 -12.96
N PRO A 132 -15.50 21.02 -12.90
CA PRO A 132 -15.58 21.79 -11.66
C PRO A 132 -16.07 20.94 -10.49
N PRO A 133 -15.58 21.21 -9.26
CA PRO A 133 -16.11 20.54 -8.08
C PRO A 133 -17.62 20.80 -7.96
N ARG A 134 -18.36 19.80 -7.50
CA ARG A 134 -19.79 19.98 -7.21
C ARG A 134 -19.95 21.04 -6.12
N ALA A 135 -21.07 21.78 -6.11
CA ALA A 135 -21.32 22.85 -5.13
C ALA A 135 -21.20 22.41 -3.65
N LYS A 136 -21.37 21.11 -3.36
CA LYS A 136 -21.24 20.52 -2.01
C LYS A 136 -19.91 19.78 -1.80
N ALA A 137 -18.93 19.99 -2.67
CA ALA A 137 -17.63 19.34 -2.57
C ALA A 137 -16.91 19.78 -1.30
N ARG A 138 -16.19 18.84 -0.68
CA ARG A 138 -15.46 19.13 0.56
C ARG A 138 -14.02 19.53 0.26
N GLY A 139 -13.49 20.40 1.11
CA GLY A 139 -12.10 20.84 1.06
C GLY A 139 -11.88 21.99 0.09
N GLU A 140 -10.63 22.39 -0.02
CA GLU A 140 -10.18 23.48 -0.87
C GLU A 140 -9.91 22.98 -2.28
N TRP A 141 -10.49 23.66 -3.26
CA TRP A 141 -10.37 23.32 -4.68
C TRP A 141 -9.78 24.49 -5.44
N HIS A 142 -8.83 24.17 -6.32
CA HIS A 142 -8.13 25.12 -7.15
C HIS A 142 -8.35 24.78 -8.62
N ALA A 143 -8.38 25.80 -9.46
CA ALA A 143 -8.32 25.62 -10.91
C ALA A 143 -6.85 25.41 -11.32
N GLY A 144 -6.61 24.44 -12.18
CA GLY A 144 -5.33 24.26 -12.85
C GLY A 144 -5.01 25.43 -13.77
N GLN A 145 -3.72 25.69 -13.98
CA GLN A 145 -3.20 26.78 -14.79
C GLN A 145 -2.35 26.24 -15.95
N GLY A 146 -2.07 27.09 -16.94
CA GLY A 146 -1.22 26.73 -18.09
C GLY A 146 -1.77 25.54 -18.88
N GLU A 147 -0.97 24.50 -19.07
CA GLU A 147 -1.39 23.25 -19.74
C GLU A 147 -2.51 22.52 -19.01
N TYR A 148 -2.72 22.81 -17.72
CA TYR A 148 -3.79 22.26 -16.91
C TYR A 148 -5.00 23.19 -16.80
N ALA A 149 -5.13 24.18 -17.68
CA ALA A 149 -6.36 24.96 -17.79
C ALA A 149 -7.57 24.03 -18.05
N GLY A 150 -8.63 24.16 -17.24
CA GLY A 150 -9.80 23.27 -17.27
C GLY A 150 -9.72 22.06 -16.34
N TRP A 151 -8.59 21.85 -15.67
CA TRP A 151 -8.48 20.92 -14.57
C TRP A 151 -8.83 21.55 -13.23
N PHE A 152 -9.29 20.73 -12.30
CA PHE A 152 -9.54 21.11 -10.92
C PHE A 152 -8.87 20.11 -10.00
N TRP A 153 -8.21 20.63 -8.98
CA TRP A 153 -7.48 19.80 -8.03
C TRP A 153 -7.76 20.25 -6.62
N ARG A 154 -7.62 19.31 -5.68
CA ARG A 154 -7.92 19.53 -4.27
C ARG A 154 -6.63 19.64 -3.46
N GLY A 155 -6.47 20.72 -2.69
CA GLY A 155 -5.34 20.96 -1.79
C GLY A 155 -5.41 20.20 -0.47
N ASN A 156 -4.55 20.61 0.47
CA ASN A 156 -4.44 20.06 1.83
C ASN A 156 -4.00 18.60 1.88
N VAL A 157 -2.99 18.26 1.07
CA VAL A 157 -2.42 16.92 0.98
C VAL A 157 -1.79 16.47 2.30
N SER A 158 -1.91 15.17 2.60
CA SER A 158 -1.37 14.57 3.83
C SER A 158 -0.11 13.77 3.54
N MET A 159 0.74 13.60 4.57
CA MET A 159 1.85 12.65 4.53
C MET A 159 1.45 11.24 4.06
N ASP A 160 0.20 10.79 4.26
CA ASP A 160 -0.30 9.49 3.78
C ASP A 160 -0.19 9.33 2.25
N GLN A 161 -0.33 10.41 1.48
CA GLN A 161 -0.17 10.40 0.03
C GLN A 161 1.30 10.22 -0.38
N TYR A 162 2.23 10.70 0.43
CA TYR A 162 3.66 10.56 0.17
C TYR A 162 4.16 9.18 0.63
N ALA A 163 3.87 8.78 1.86
CA ALA A 163 4.38 7.53 2.43
C ALA A 163 3.82 6.28 1.76
N ASN A 164 2.52 6.27 1.44
CA ASN A 164 1.88 5.11 0.80
C ASN A 164 1.76 5.26 -0.72
N GLY A 165 1.87 6.48 -1.26
CA GLY A 165 1.72 6.73 -2.70
C GLY A 165 3.06 6.97 -3.37
N LEU A 166 3.63 8.15 -3.16
CA LEU A 166 4.85 8.60 -3.83
C LEU A 166 6.05 7.69 -3.57
N VAL A 167 6.34 7.40 -2.30
CA VAL A 167 7.51 6.63 -1.88
C VAL A 167 7.52 5.22 -2.50
N PRO A 168 6.47 4.39 -2.39
CA PRO A 168 6.46 3.08 -3.01
C PRO A 168 6.48 3.15 -4.55
N ALA A 169 5.80 4.12 -5.17
CA ALA A 169 5.84 4.29 -6.62
C ALA A 169 7.27 4.58 -7.11
N VAL A 170 7.91 5.62 -6.57
CA VAL A 170 9.30 5.99 -6.92
C VAL A 170 10.25 4.85 -6.57
N GLY A 171 10.14 4.32 -5.35
CA GLY A 171 11.06 3.32 -4.81
C GLY A 171 11.07 2.02 -5.61
N LEU A 172 9.89 1.51 -5.98
CA LEU A 172 9.75 0.23 -6.67
C LEU A 172 9.86 0.36 -8.19
N CYS A 173 9.54 1.52 -8.76
CA CYS A 173 9.65 1.75 -10.20
C CYS A 173 11.01 2.27 -10.67
N ARG A 174 11.91 2.68 -9.76
CA ARG A 174 13.17 3.37 -10.12
C ARG A 174 14.08 2.67 -11.13
N ARG A 175 14.04 1.34 -11.21
CA ARG A 175 14.85 0.57 -12.17
C ARG A 175 14.21 0.49 -13.56
N LEU A 176 12.87 0.53 -13.61
CA LEU A 176 12.10 0.38 -14.84
C LEU A 176 11.80 1.75 -15.49
N PHE A 177 11.60 2.78 -14.67
CA PHE A 177 11.27 4.14 -15.07
C PHE A 177 12.19 5.16 -14.37
N PRO A 178 13.52 5.11 -14.61
CA PRO A 178 14.50 5.86 -13.82
C PRO A 178 14.30 7.38 -13.87
N GLU A 179 14.06 7.96 -15.05
CA GLU A 179 13.88 9.42 -15.17
C GLU A 179 12.61 9.90 -14.49
N ARG A 180 11.49 9.20 -14.67
CA ARG A 180 10.21 9.52 -14.02
C ARG A 180 10.33 9.44 -12.49
N ALA A 181 10.97 8.37 -12.00
CA ALA A 181 11.25 8.21 -10.58
C ALA A 181 12.16 9.32 -10.04
N ARG A 182 13.22 9.68 -10.78
CA ARG A 182 14.14 10.77 -10.42
C ARG A 182 13.40 12.11 -10.35
N GLU A 183 12.62 12.47 -11.36
CA GLU A 183 11.84 13.71 -11.39
C GLU A 183 10.90 13.83 -10.18
N LEU A 184 10.11 12.79 -9.91
CA LEU A 184 9.18 12.75 -8.78
C LEU A 184 9.90 12.84 -7.43
N ALA A 185 11.00 12.11 -7.26
CA ALA A 185 11.80 12.11 -6.03
C ALA A 185 12.44 13.49 -5.78
N VAL A 186 13.08 14.05 -6.79
CA VAL A 186 13.79 15.34 -6.71
C VAL A 186 12.80 16.47 -6.49
N ALA A 187 11.67 16.48 -7.18
CA ALA A 187 10.64 17.50 -6.98
C ALA A 187 10.11 17.48 -5.54
N ALA A 188 9.75 16.30 -5.02
CA ALA A 188 9.27 16.16 -3.64
C ALA A 188 10.35 16.48 -2.60
N ALA A 189 11.60 16.07 -2.82
CA ALA A 189 12.72 16.41 -1.94
C ALA A 189 12.99 17.92 -1.93
N THR A 190 12.94 18.56 -3.09
CA THR A 190 13.07 20.02 -3.24
C THR A 190 11.98 20.72 -2.45
N HIS A 191 10.72 20.35 -2.64
CA HIS A 191 9.60 20.91 -1.89
C HIS A 191 9.81 20.83 -0.38
N LEU A 192 10.17 19.65 0.13
CA LEU A 192 10.39 19.47 1.56
C LEU A 192 11.58 20.30 2.05
N VAL A 193 12.72 20.31 1.35
CA VAL A 193 13.90 21.05 1.81
C VAL A 193 13.67 22.57 1.80
N GLU A 194 12.98 23.09 0.79
CA GLU A 194 12.70 24.53 0.65
C GLU A 194 11.62 25.03 1.62
N ASN A 195 10.78 24.12 2.13
CA ASN A 195 9.69 24.45 3.05
C ASN A 195 9.89 23.82 4.45
N ASP A 196 11.13 23.75 4.94
CA ASP A 196 11.44 23.26 6.31
C ASP A 196 10.84 21.88 6.67
N PHE A 197 10.75 21.00 5.67
CA PHE A 197 10.14 19.67 5.70
C PHE A 197 8.63 19.68 5.97
N GLU A 198 7.97 20.75 5.54
CA GLU A 198 6.54 20.93 5.58
C GLU A 198 5.94 20.81 4.18
N LEU A 199 4.79 20.12 4.07
CA LEU A 199 3.96 20.18 2.87
C LEU A 199 3.20 21.50 2.91
N THR A 200 3.47 22.39 1.95
CA THR A 200 2.95 23.75 1.94
C THR A 200 2.02 23.94 0.75
N ASP A 201 0.78 24.37 1.02
CA ASP A 201 -0.25 24.62 0.01
C ASP A 201 -0.01 25.95 -0.74
N PRO A 202 -0.77 26.27 -1.80
CA PRO A 202 -0.57 27.51 -2.58
C PRO A 202 -0.75 28.81 -1.81
N ASP A 203 -1.41 28.78 -0.66
CA ASP A 203 -1.57 29.92 0.25
C ASP A 203 -0.30 30.19 1.08
N GLY A 204 0.73 29.35 0.97
CA GLY A 204 1.96 29.43 1.75
C GLY A 204 1.84 28.83 3.15
N GLU A 205 0.68 28.26 3.49
CA GLU A 205 0.45 27.63 4.78
C GLU A 205 0.72 26.12 4.70
N ARG A 206 1.20 25.58 5.82
CA ARG A 206 1.38 24.14 5.94
C ARG A 206 0.03 23.42 5.91
N THR A 207 -0.02 22.31 5.16
CA THR A 207 -1.19 21.43 5.17
C THR A 207 -1.45 20.84 6.57
N ARG A 208 -2.69 20.42 6.83
CA ARG A 208 -3.12 19.94 8.16
C ARG A 208 -2.25 18.79 8.72
N PHE A 209 -1.76 17.93 7.85
CA PHE A 209 -0.97 16.74 8.20
C PHE A 209 0.37 16.75 7.45
N GLY A 210 0.91 17.94 7.19
CA GLY A 210 2.07 18.19 6.36
C GLY A 210 3.39 18.37 7.10
N ASP A 211 3.46 18.22 8.42
CA ASP A 211 4.72 18.30 9.15
C ASP A 211 5.51 16.99 9.04
N LEU A 212 6.48 16.94 8.14
CA LEU A 212 7.42 15.83 7.94
C LEU A 212 8.80 16.14 8.51
N SER A 213 8.93 17.23 9.28
CA SER A 213 10.19 17.62 9.92
C SER A 213 10.60 16.64 11.01
N TRP A 214 11.87 16.71 11.42
CA TRP A 214 12.37 15.96 12.57
C TRP A 214 11.72 16.36 13.90
N ARG A 215 10.93 17.45 13.93
CA ARG A 215 10.16 17.91 15.09
C ARG A 215 8.71 17.39 15.09
N SER A 216 8.27 16.73 14.01
CA SER A 216 6.89 16.28 13.85
C SER A 216 6.37 15.49 15.05
N GLY A 217 5.19 15.89 15.53
CA GLY A 217 4.55 15.32 16.72
C GLY A 217 5.40 15.45 17.98
N LEU A 218 6.09 16.57 18.19
CA LEU A 218 7.06 16.78 19.27
C LEU A 218 8.20 15.75 19.25
N GLY A 219 8.55 15.27 18.06
CA GLY A 219 9.55 14.22 17.86
C GLY A 219 9.00 12.79 17.95
N PHE A 220 7.73 12.59 18.27
CA PHE A 220 7.11 11.26 18.42
C PHE A 220 6.46 10.73 17.13
N ASN A 221 6.22 11.58 16.12
CA ASN A 221 5.66 11.13 14.85
C ASN A 221 6.75 10.59 13.91
N SER A 222 7.29 9.43 14.28
CA SER A 222 8.36 8.76 13.53
C SER A 222 7.99 8.41 12.08
N ILE A 223 6.70 8.20 11.77
CA ILE A 223 6.26 7.91 10.40
C ILE A 223 6.46 9.12 9.48
N ALA A 224 6.09 10.33 9.93
CA ALA A 224 6.31 11.55 9.15
C ALA A 224 7.80 11.80 8.89
N GLN A 225 8.62 11.59 9.93
CA GLN A 225 10.07 11.73 9.83
C GLN A 225 10.70 10.70 8.89
N LEU A 226 10.25 9.44 8.95
CA LEU A 226 10.71 8.41 8.02
C LEU A 226 10.25 8.69 6.58
N THR A 227 9.11 9.35 6.40
CA THR A 227 8.62 9.75 5.09
C THR A 227 9.54 10.79 4.45
N SER A 228 9.95 11.85 5.16
CA SER A 228 10.93 12.80 4.64
C SER A 228 12.30 12.15 4.39
N TYR A 229 12.76 11.28 5.30
CA TYR A 229 13.99 10.52 5.09
C TYR A 229 13.92 9.64 3.84
N ALA A 230 12.79 8.99 3.55
CA ALA A 230 12.61 8.18 2.35
C ALA A 230 12.69 9.02 1.07
N ILE A 231 11.99 10.15 1.03
CA ILE A 231 11.99 11.05 -0.13
C ILE A 231 13.40 11.57 -0.41
N VAL A 232 14.11 12.06 0.61
CA VAL A 232 15.48 12.57 0.44
C VAL A 232 16.46 11.44 0.11
N SER A 233 16.30 10.25 0.69
CA SER A 233 17.14 9.08 0.34
C SER A 233 16.97 8.65 -1.11
N LEU A 234 15.74 8.67 -1.62
CA LEU A 234 15.45 8.39 -3.03
C LEU A 234 16.08 9.45 -3.94
N ALA A 235 15.93 10.74 -3.63
CA ALA A 235 16.59 11.81 -4.37
C ALA A 235 18.12 11.66 -4.35
N ALA A 236 18.72 11.36 -3.20
CA ALA A 236 20.16 11.16 -3.07
C ALA A 236 20.71 9.97 -3.89
N SER A 237 19.88 8.94 -4.08
CA SER A 237 20.23 7.78 -4.90
C SER A 237 20.01 8.02 -6.40
N LEU A 238 18.96 8.75 -6.78
CA LEU A 238 18.55 8.92 -8.17
C LEU A 238 19.16 10.16 -8.84
N ASP A 239 19.57 11.14 -8.03
CA ASP A 239 20.21 12.38 -8.47
C ASP A 239 21.59 12.52 -7.80
N SER A 240 22.43 11.50 -7.99
CA SER A 240 23.71 11.35 -7.29
C SER A 240 24.74 12.42 -7.64
N GLY A 241 24.52 13.18 -8.73
CA GLY A 241 25.34 14.33 -9.09
C GLY A 241 25.19 15.53 -8.16
N GLU A 242 24.07 15.62 -7.42
CA GLU A 242 23.73 16.76 -6.57
C GLU A 242 24.04 16.46 -5.08
N PRO A 243 25.13 17.01 -4.50
CA PRO A 243 25.58 16.67 -3.15
C PRO A 243 24.57 17.01 -2.06
N ARG A 244 23.73 18.03 -2.25
CA ARG A 244 22.79 18.50 -1.20
C ARG A 244 21.86 17.40 -0.72
N TRP A 245 21.52 16.43 -1.57
CA TRP A 245 20.62 15.33 -1.21
C TRP A 245 21.27 14.34 -0.25
N ARG A 246 22.50 13.92 -0.53
CA ARG A 246 23.25 13.05 0.40
C ARG A 246 23.50 13.75 1.72
N GLU A 247 23.91 15.02 1.69
CA GLU A 247 24.13 15.79 2.92
C GLU A 247 22.87 15.97 3.75
N THR A 248 21.72 16.20 3.10
CA THR A 248 20.44 16.34 3.79
C THR A 248 19.98 15.01 4.37
N ARG A 249 20.10 13.90 3.61
CA ARG A 249 19.83 12.55 4.11
C ARG A 249 20.68 12.23 5.34
N ASP A 250 21.98 12.47 5.26
CA ASP A 250 22.93 12.16 6.32
C ASP A 250 22.67 13.05 7.56
N ARG A 251 22.26 14.31 7.36
CA ARG A 251 21.82 15.19 8.45
C ARG A 251 20.56 14.66 9.15
N LEU A 252 19.57 14.17 8.40
CA LEU A 252 18.37 13.54 8.96
C LEU A 252 18.72 12.28 9.77
N ARG A 253 19.63 11.45 9.24
CA ARG A 253 20.12 10.22 9.90
C ARG A 253 20.92 10.52 11.16
N ASP A 254 21.97 11.30 11.04
CA ASP A 254 23.04 11.38 12.05
C ASP A 254 22.78 12.48 13.07
N ARG A 255 22.44 13.69 12.59
CA ARG A 255 22.19 14.84 13.47
C ARG A 255 20.81 14.78 14.08
N TYR A 256 19.78 14.54 13.27
CA TYR A 256 18.40 14.54 13.75
C TYR A 256 17.90 13.18 14.24
N ARG A 257 18.70 12.12 14.06
CA ARG A 257 18.42 10.77 14.58
C ARG A 257 17.09 10.21 14.09
N VAL A 258 16.62 10.60 12.90
CA VAL A 258 15.33 10.17 12.33
C VAL A 258 15.25 8.65 12.25
N ILE A 259 16.30 8.02 11.73
CA ILE A 259 16.36 6.57 11.56
C ILE A 259 16.36 5.83 12.90
N ALA A 260 17.05 6.35 13.92
CA ALA A 260 17.03 5.75 15.26
C ALA A 260 15.61 5.70 15.85
N ARG A 261 14.72 6.64 15.48
CA ARG A 261 13.30 6.64 15.89
C ARG A 261 12.45 5.62 15.14
N ALA A 262 12.93 5.00 14.08
CA ALA A 262 12.28 3.84 13.46
C ALA A 262 12.06 2.71 14.47
N ARG A 263 12.90 2.63 15.50
CA ARG A 263 12.82 1.65 16.59
C ARG A 263 11.63 1.88 17.52
N THR A 264 10.97 3.03 17.46
CA THR A 264 9.82 3.38 18.32
C THR A 264 8.54 3.69 17.55
N THR A 265 8.49 3.42 16.23
CA THR A 265 7.28 3.58 15.39
C THR A 265 6.02 2.94 15.97
N ASN A 266 4.86 3.55 15.68
CA ASN A 266 3.52 3.02 15.95
C ASN A 266 3.25 2.66 17.42
N LEU A 267 3.56 3.59 18.34
CA LEU A 267 3.17 3.48 19.75
C LEU A 267 1.64 3.32 19.87
N ARG A 268 1.18 2.24 20.51
CA ARG A 268 -0.23 2.02 20.85
C ARG A 268 -0.47 2.51 22.27
N VAL A 269 -1.31 3.52 22.45
CA VAL A 269 -1.68 4.01 23.80
C VAL A 269 -2.98 3.30 24.20
N LEU A 270 -2.92 2.48 25.26
CA LEU A 270 -4.07 1.69 25.74
C LEU A 270 -4.71 0.80 24.65
N GLY A 271 -3.89 0.27 23.73
CA GLY A 271 -4.36 -0.55 22.60
C GLY A 271 -5.03 0.22 21.47
N ILE A 272 -5.18 1.55 21.58
CA ILE A 272 -5.72 2.41 20.53
C ILE A 272 -4.58 2.75 19.56
N THR A 273 -4.81 2.49 18.28
CA THR A 273 -3.86 2.85 17.21
C THR A 273 -4.57 3.27 15.92
N SER A 274 -3.80 3.89 15.04
CA SER A 274 -4.16 4.11 13.64
C SER A 274 -3.53 3.00 12.80
N HIS A 275 -4.32 2.03 12.35
CA HIS A 275 -3.84 0.96 11.45
C HIS A 275 -3.27 1.51 10.12
N SER A 276 -3.63 2.74 9.73
CA SER A 276 -3.01 3.44 8.58
C SER A 276 -1.51 3.68 8.79
N ASN A 277 -1.08 3.90 10.04
CA ASN A 277 0.33 4.12 10.34
C ASN A 277 1.14 2.83 10.23
N ASP A 278 0.50 1.67 10.44
CA ASP A 278 1.13 0.37 10.20
C ASP A 278 1.36 0.18 8.70
N LEU A 279 0.37 0.49 7.84
CA LEU A 279 0.56 0.49 6.38
C LEU A 279 1.74 1.38 5.96
N MET A 280 1.76 2.63 6.42
CA MET A 280 2.84 3.57 6.09
C MET A 280 4.21 3.05 6.53
N ALA A 281 4.32 2.45 7.71
CA ALA A 281 5.59 1.90 8.18
C ALA A 281 6.08 0.80 7.24
N PHE A 282 5.20 -0.14 6.84
CA PHE A 282 5.55 -1.23 5.97
C PHE A 282 5.91 -0.76 4.54
N ASP A 283 5.18 0.21 3.99
CA ASP A 283 5.52 0.80 2.68
C ASP A 283 6.87 1.53 2.72
N LEU A 284 7.17 2.24 3.82
CA LEU A 284 8.48 2.86 4.03
C LEU A 284 9.59 1.81 4.15
N TYR A 285 9.42 0.75 4.94
CA TYR A 285 10.45 -0.31 5.07
C TYR A 285 10.69 -1.05 3.75
N ARG A 286 9.63 -1.32 2.99
CA ARG A 286 9.68 -1.96 1.66
C ARG A 286 10.58 -1.21 0.68
N VAL A 287 10.70 0.11 0.83
CA VAL A 287 11.57 0.94 -0.02
C VAL A 287 12.92 1.21 0.63
N LEU A 288 12.93 1.64 1.89
CA LEU A 288 14.12 2.13 2.58
C LEU A 288 15.13 1.02 2.88
N LEU A 289 14.68 -0.18 3.26
CA LEU A 289 15.61 -1.25 3.63
C LEU A 289 16.40 -1.75 2.40
N PRO A 290 15.77 -2.13 1.27
CA PRO A 290 16.52 -2.47 0.06
C PRO A 290 17.42 -1.33 -0.42
N LEU A 291 16.92 -0.09 -0.40
CA LEU A 291 17.71 1.07 -0.80
C LEU A 291 18.96 1.23 0.08
N ALA A 292 18.82 1.14 1.40
CA ALA A 292 19.94 1.25 2.33
C ALA A 292 20.97 0.13 2.12
N LEU A 293 20.53 -1.10 1.85
CA LEU A 293 21.42 -2.22 1.52
C LEU A 293 22.16 -1.99 0.21
N GLU A 294 21.46 -1.55 -0.84
CA GLU A 294 22.04 -1.27 -2.16
C GLU A 294 23.08 -0.14 -2.11
N THR A 295 22.83 0.89 -1.30
CA THR A 295 23.72 2.06 -1.19
C THR A 295 24.74 1.94 -0.06
N ASN A 296 24.83 0.80 0.63
CA ASN A 296 25.65 0.61 1.84
C ASN A 296 25.43 1.71 2.91
N ASP A 297 24.18 2.14 3.11
CA ASP A 297 23.82 3.11 4.13
C ASP A 297 23.76 2.42 5.50
N SER A 298 24.39 3.04 6.52
CA SER A 298 24.39 2.56 7.90
C SER A 298 22.98 2.50 8.53
N ALA A 299 21.98 3.15 7.91
CA ALA A 299 20.58 3.07 8.32
C ALA A 299 19.98 1.66 8.25
N ALA A 300 20.56 0.74 7.45
CA ALA A 300 19.99 -0.59 7.22
C ALA A 300 19.71 -1.38 8.52
N ALA A 301 20.61 -1.31 9.51
CA ALA A 301 20.45 -2.03 10.77
C ALA A 301 19.25 -1.53 11.61
N ASP A 302 19.08 -0.21 11.71
CA ASP A 302 17.97 0.40 12.44
C ASP A 302 16.63 0.21 11.71
N LEU A 303 16.64 0.27 10.37
CA LEU A 303 15.46 -0.02 9.54
C LEU A 303 15.01 -1.48 9.71
N ARG A 304 15.95 -2.44 9.66
CA ARG A 304 15.69 -3.86 9.90
C ARG A 304 15.13 -4.08 11.30
N HIS A 305 15.70 -3.44 12.33
CA HIS A 305 15.16 -3.50 13.69
C HIS A 305 13.71 -2.97 13.76
N GLY A 306 13.45 -1.82 13.11
CA GLY A 306 12.12 -1.24 13.02
C GLY A 306 11.09 -2.16 12.34
N LEU A 307 11.49 -2.80 11.23
CA LEU A 307 10.69 -3.79 10.51
C LEU A 307 10.32 -4.97 11.42
N PHE A 308 11.29 -5.63 12.04
CA PHE A 308 11.03 -6.78 12.94
C PHE A 308 10.12 -6.40 14.10
N ARG A 309 10.37 -5.27 14.76
CA ARG A 309 9.52 -4.79 15.86
C ARG A 309 8.09 -4.50 15.39
N SER A 310 7.94 -3.92 14.21
CA SER A 310 6.62 -3.60 13.64
C SER A 310 5.87 -4.88 13.26
N TRP A 311 6.55 -5.84 12.62
CA TRP A 311 5.99 -7.15 12.28
C TRP A 311 5.58 -7.96 13.51
N LEU A 312 6.44 -8.09 14.52
CA LEU A 312 6.11 -8.79 15.78
C LEU A 312 4.86 -8.24 16.46
N ARG A 313 4.54 -6.95 16.25
CA ARG A 313 3.33 -6.32 16.80
C ARG A 313 2.06 -6.64 16.02
N VAL A 314 2.16 -6.80 14.70
CA VAL A 314 1.00 -6.95 13.80
C VAL A 314 0.84 -8.36 13.25
N ARG A 315 1.80 -9.28 13.45
CA ARG A 315 1.74 -10.65 12.92
C ARG A 315 0.49 -11.41 13.38
N GLU A 316 0.02 -11.14 14.61
CA GLU A 316 -1.18 -11.77 15.16
C GLU A 316 -2.47 -11.18 14.59
N ASP A 317 -2.41 -9.99 13.95
CA ASP A 317 -3.58 -9.33 13.34
C ASP A 317 -4.01 -10.02 12.01
N GLY A 318 -3.26 -11.03 11.54
CA GLY A 318 -3.59 -11.82 10.34
C GLY A 318 -3.61 -10.99 9.05
N ASN A 319 -2.66 -10.07 8.91
CA ASN A 319 -2.60 -9.15 7.78
C ASN A 319 -1.64 -9.66 6.71
N ALA A 320 -2.19 -10.22 5.63
CA ALA A 320 -1.41 -10.81 4.55
C ALA A 320 -0.39 -9.85 3.95
N TYR A 321 -0.73 -8.57 3.75
CA TYR A 321 0.21 -7.61 3.18
C TYR A 321 1.46 -7.43 4.05
N PHE A 322 1.28 -7.29 5.36
CA PHE A 322 2.40 -7.10 6.29
C PHE A 322 3.28 -8.35 6.39
N ASP A 323 2.67 -9.53 6.45
CA ASP A 323 3.40 -10.80 6.45
C ASP A 323 4.21 -10.96 5.16
N LEU A 324 3.66 -10.60 4.02
CA LEU A 324 4.32 -10.74 2.72
C LEU A 324 5.43 -9.72 2.48
N VAL A 325 5.24 -8.47 2.91
CA VAL A 325 6.35 -7.48 2.91
C VAL A 325 7.48 -7.96 3.81
N PHE A 326 7.17 -8.47 5.01
CA PHE A 326 8.18 -9.03 5.90
C PHE A 326 8.90 -10.21 5.24
N CYS A 327 8.16 -11.17 4.68
CA CYS A 327 8.73 -12.34 4.01
C CYS A 327 9.58 -12.00 2.80
N SER A 328 9.23 -10.95 2.05
CA SER A 328 10.02 -10.47 0.92
C SER A 328 11.35 -9.85 1.37
N LEU A 329 11.35 -9.08 2.46
CA LEU A 329 12.55 -8.40 2.97
C LEU A 329 13.44 -9.31 3.83
N GLU A 330 12.84 -10.31 4.49
CA GLU A 330 13.50 -11.19 5.46
C GLU A 330 13.19 -12.67 5.17
N PRO A 331 13.56 -13.19 3.99
CA PRO A 331 13.17 -14.54 3.56
C PRO A 331 13.67 -15.63 4.53
N GLY A 332 14.85 -15.45 5.14
CA GLY A 332 15.40 -16.38 6.13
C GLY A 332 14.68 -16.39 7.49
N ALA A 333 13.87 -15.37 7.79
CA ALA A 333 13.05 -15.30 9.00
C ALA A 333 11.57 -15.61 8.73
N CYS A 334 11.18 -15.81 7.47
CA CYS A 334 9.82 -16.13 7.06
C CYS A 334 9.59 -17.65 7.11
N ASP A 335 8.85 -18.09 8.12
CA ASP A 335 8.40 -19.48 8.23
C ASP A 335 7.22 -19.81 7.28
N THR A 336 7.03 -21.10 7.02
CA THR A 336 5.94 -21.60 6.16
C THR A 336 4.56 -21.24 6.72
N GLY A 337 4.38 -21.28 8.04
CA GLY A 337 3.12 -20.95 8.68
C GLY A 337 2.68 -19.50 8.43
N THR A 338 3.62 -18.57 8.26
CA THR A 338 3.35 -17.18 7.92
C THR A 338 2.85 -17.05 6.48
N LEU A 339 3.44 -17.78 5.54
CA LEU A 339 2.95 -17.84 4.15
C LEU A 339 1.59 -18.53 4.06
N ASP A 340 1.37 -19.61 4.82
CA ASP A 340 0.08 -20.32 4.85
C ASP A 340 -1.05 -19.43 5.36
N ARG A 341 -0.79 -18.63 6.42
CA ARG A 341 -1.76 -17.64 6.91
C ARG A 341 -2.05 -16.57 5.86
N ALA A 342 -1.02 -16.03 5.20
CA ALA A 342 -1.21 -15.04 4.15
C ALA A 342 -2.04 -15.61 2.98
N ARG A 343 -1.73 -16.83 2.54
CA ARG A 343 -2.47 -17.57 1.50
C ARG A 343 -3.94 -17.77 1.90
N ALA A 344 -4.20 -18.22 3.13
CA ALA A 344 -5.56 -18.42 3.63
C ALA A 344 -6.37 -17.11 3.66
N GLN A 345 -5.75 -15.99 4.04
CA GLN A 345 -6.39 -14.68 3.99
C GLN A 345 -6.71 -14.24 2.56
N LEU A 346 -5.81 -14.47 1.59
CA LEU A 346 -6.08 -14.19 0.18
C LEU A 346 -7.19 -15.09 -0.39
N ALA A 347 -7.19 -16.37 -0.03
CA ALA A 347 -8.26 -17.31 -0.41
C ALA A 347 -9.63 -16.85 0.12
N ALA A 348 -9.70 -16.42 1.37
CA ALA A 348 -10.91 -15.90 1.98
C ALA A 348 -11.26 -14.46 1.55
N PHE A 349 -10.37 -13.73 0.89
CA PHE A 349 -10.63 -12.33 0.53
C PHE A 349 -11.87 -12.20 -0.38
N PRO A 350 -12.86 -11.35 -0.04
CA PRO A 350 -14.11 -11.26 -0.80
C PRO A 350 -13.90 -10.54 -2.14
N LEU A 351 -14.38 -11.15 -3.23
CA LEU A 351 -14.44 -10.52 -4.56
C LEU A 351 -15.36 -9.30 -4.58
N GLU A 352 -16.43 -9.35 -3.78
CA GLU A 352 -17.40 -8.27 -3.66
C GLU A 352 -16.85 -7.14 -2.79
N LYS A 353 -16.66 -5.95 -3.39
CA LYS A 353 -16.14 -4.75 -2.71
C LYS A 353 -17.17 -3.63 -2.57
N ARG A 354 -18.45 -3.88 -2.89
CA ARG A 354 -19.56 -2.96 -2.59
C ARG A 354 -19.77 -2.82 -1.08
N LYS A 355 -20.28 -1.66 -0.67
CA LYS A 355 -20.58 -1.37 0.74
C LYS A 355 -21.95 -1.92 1.14
N LEU A 356 -22.08 -3.25 1.20
CA LEU A 356 -23.36 -3.94 1.43
C LEU A 356 -23.87 -3.92 2.88
N GLY A 357 -23.03 -3.51 3.84
CA GLY A 357 -23.31 -3.60 5.28
C GLY A 357 -22.63 -4.83 5.90
N PRO A 358 -22.60 -4.96 7.23
CA PRO A 358 -22.07 -6.16 7.88
C PRO A 358 -22.98 -7.37 7.58
N ARG A 359 -22.39 -8.55 7.48
CA ARG A 359 -23.16 -9.81 7.46
C ARG A 359 -23.80 -10.06 8.83
N ALA A 360 -24.88 -10.83 8.85
CA ALA A 360 -25.63 -11.11 10.08
C ALA A 360 -24.79 -11.83 11.14
N ASP A 361 -23.96 -12.79 10.72
CA ASP A 361 -23.02 -13.54 11.56
C ASP A 361 -21.96 -12.64 12.24
N VAL A 362 -21.67 -11.47 11.69
CA VAL A 362 -20.72 -10.51 12.27
C VAL A 362 -21.36 -9.60 13.32
N ALA A 363 -22.68 -9.38 13.24
CA ALA A 363 -23.37 -8.50 14.17
C ALA A 363 -23.35 -9.00 15.62
N ASP A 364 -23.20 -10.32 15.81
CA ASP A 364 -23.28 -10.99 17.12
C ASP A 364 -21.91 -11.26 17.77
N HIS A 365 -20.81 -10.80 17.15
CA HIS A 365 -19.48 -11.00 17.73
C HIS A 365 -19.35 -10.35 19.11
N PRO A 366 -18.69 -11.02 20.08
CA PRO A 366 -18.34 -10.41 21.36
C PRO A 366 -17.54 -9.13 21.16
N VAL A 367 -17.93 -8.05 21.83
CA VAL A 367 -17.29 -6.74 21.72
C VAL A 367 -16.25 -6.52 22.80
N ARG A 368 -15.23 -5.70 22.50
CA ARG A 368 -14.24 -5.24 23.50
C ARG A 368 -14.89 -4.26 24.48
N LEU A 369 -14.41 -4.29 25.73
CA LEU A 369 -14.79 -3.30 26.74
C LEU A 369 -14.30 -1.88 26.36
N LEU A 370 -13.06 -1.79 25.88
CA LEU A 370 -12.49 -0.52 25.41
C LEU A 370 -12.78 -0.34 23.92
N PRO A 371 -13.38 0.79 23.51
CA PRO A 371 -13.64 1.07 22.12
C PRO A 371 -12.35 1.40 21.37
N GLY A 372 -12.40 1.21 20.06
CA GLY A 372 -11.33 1.61 19.15
C GLY A 372 -11.28 3.12 18.90
N ARG A 373 -10.39 3.50 17.99
CA ARG A 373 -10.26 4.87 17.50
C ARG A 373 -11.62 5.43 17.03
N LYS A 374 -11.91 6.69 17.38
CA LYS A 374 -13.20 7.36 17.13
C LYS A 374 -14.40 6.67 17.82
N TRP A 375 -14.18 6.08 18.99
CA TRP A 375 -15.22 5.44 19.81
C TRP A 375 -15.97 4.31 19.08
N LYS A 376 -15.30 3.66 18.12
CA LYS A 376 -15.90 2.58 17.34
C LYS A 376 -15.90 1.28 18.15
N LEU A 377 -17.03 0.59 18.15
CA LEU A 377 -17.12 -0.78 18.65
C LEU A 377 -16.22 -1.69 17.81
N LEU A 378 -15.47 -2.53 18.52
CA LEU A 378 -14.55 -3.52 17.95
C LEU A 378 -14.88 -4.89 18.51
N ALA A 379 -14.74 -5.91 17.68
CA ALA A 379 -14.78 -7.30 18.08
C ALA A 379 -13.63 -7.61 19.05
N ARG A 380 -13.90 -8.51 20.00
CA ARG A 380 -12.88 -9.04 20.91
C ARG A 380 -11.80 -9.79 20.13
N GLU A 381 -12.23 -10.59 19.16
CA GLU A 381 -11.40 -11.43 18.29
C GLU A 381 -11.38 -10.90 16.87
N ILE A 382 -10.42 -11.38 16.07
CA ILE A 382 -10.31 -11.01 14.66
C ILE A 382 -11.54 -11.49 13.92
N VAL A 383 -12.17 -10.59 13.17
CA VAL A 383 -13.29 -10.93 12.31
C VAL A 383 -12.72 -11.59 11.04
N PRO A 384 -13.27 -12.73 10.56
CA PRO A 384 -12.89 -13.32 9.28
C PRO A 384 -12.97 -12.30 8.13
N ILE A 385 -12.00 -12.29 7.23
CA ILE A 385 -11.85 -11.24 6.21
C ILE A 385 -13.01 -11.15 5.23
N ASP A 386 -13.61 -12.30 4.89
CA ASP A 386 -14.82 -12.45 4.07
C ASP A 386 -16.09 -11.94 4.78
N ALA A 387 -16.03 -11.81 6.10
CA ALA A 387 -17.13 -11.34 6.92
C ALA A 387 -17.02 -9.85 7.28
N ARG A 388 -15.82 -9.28 7.22
CA ARG A 388 -15.59 -7.87 7.55
C ARG A 388 -16.36 -6.94 6.60
N PRO A 389 -16.92 -5.84 7.11
CA PRO A 389 -17.44 -4.78 6.27
C PRO A 389 -16.40 -4.25 5.28
N ALA A 390 -16.80 -4.01 4.03
CA ALA A 390 -15.91 -3.54 2.97
C ALA A 390 -15.14 -2.26 3.36
N SER A 391 -13.85 -2.25 3.06
CA SER A 391 -12.96 -1.10 3.23
C SER A 391 -12.33 -0.68 1.90
N SER A 392 -11.94 0.60 1.82
CA SER A 392 -11.17 1.12 0.69
C SER A 392 -9.83 0.42 0.54
N PHE A 393 -9.25 -0.04 1.65
CA PHE A 393 -8.02 -0.83 1.66
C PHE A 393 -7.98 -1.66 2.94
N GLU A 394 -8.06 -2.98 2.80
CA GLU A 394 -8.19 -3.93 3.89
C GLU A 394 -7.05 -3.83 4.88
N TRP A 395 -5.82 -3.77 4.37
CA TRP A 395 -4.61 -3.89 5.17
C TRP A 395 -4.29 -2.66 6.02
N LYS A 396 -4.97 -1.52 5.77
CA LYS A 396 -4.90 -0.31 6.61
C LYS A 396 -6.07 -0.18 7.59
N SER A 397 -6.96 -1.16 7.58
CA SER A 397 -8.20 -1.16 8.36
C SER A 397 -8.07 -2.05 9.58
N SER A 398 -8.87 -1.78 10.60
CA SER A 398 -8.89 -2.66 11.77
C SER A 398 -9.45 -4.03 11.38
N PRO A 399 -8.79 -5.14 11.78
CA PRO A 399 -9.31 -6.50 11.55
C PRO A 399 -10.45 -6.85 12.53
N TYR A 400 -10.68 -6.01 13.54
CA TYR A 400 -11.72 -6.18 14.57
C TYR A 400 -13.02 -5.41 14.25
N ARG A 401 -13.20 -4.93 13.02
CA ARG A 401 -14.29 -4.00 12.69
C ARG A 401 -15.62 -4.74 12.50
N LEU A 402 -16.66 -4.21 13.15
CA LEU A 402 -18.02 -4.77 13.09
C LEU A 402 -18.99 -3.92 12.27
N HIS A 403 -18.71 -2.62 12.15
CA HIS A 403 -19.66 -1.67 11.56
C HIS A 403 -19.11 -0.95 10.34
N ALA A 404 -19.94 -0.83 9.31
CA ALA A 404 -19.77 0.13 8.23
C ALA A 404 -21.12 0.68 7.77
N HIS A 405 -21.09 1.88 7.18
CA HIS A 405 -22.26 2.45 6.53
C HIS A 405 -22.57 1.67 5.24
N ARG A 406 -23.82 1.20 5.13
CA ARG A 406 -24.36 0.58 3.93
C ARG A 406 -24.56 1.63 2.84
N ARG A 407 -23.92 1.43 1.69
CA ARG A 407 -24.09 2.20 0.45
C ARG A 407 -23.89 1.23 -0.72
N PRO A 408 -24.91 0.44 -1.09
CA PRO A 408 -24.73 -0.67 -2.02
C PRO A 408 -24.22 -0.27 -3.40
N ASN A 409 -24.48 0.98 -3.81
CA ASN A 409 -24.00 1.54 -5.07
C ASN A 409 -22.53 1.99 -5.04
N THR A 410 -21.92 2.06 -3.86
CA THR A 410 -20.52 2.45 -3.71
C THR A 410 -19.64 1.21 -3.71
N GLU A 411 -18.65 1.16 -4.61
CA GLU A 411 -17.65 0.09 -4.74
C GLU A 411 -16.24 0.62 -4.42
N TYR A 412 -15.38 -0.25 -3.86
CA TYR A 412 -13.94 0.00 -3.69
C TYR A 412 -13.11 -0.87 -4.65
N THR A 413 -11.91 -0.41 -5.03
CA THR A 413 -11.08 -0.97 -6.12
C THR A 413 -10.70 -2.45 -6.05
N GLY A 414 -10.59 -3.03 -4.85
CA GLY A 414 -9.91 -4.33 -4.68
C GLY A 414 -8.39 -4.27 -4.84
N LEU A 415 -7.79 -3.08 -4.90
CA LEU A 415 -6.33 -2.90 -4.99
C LEU A 415 -5.61 -3.62 -3.85
N ASP A 416 -6.20 -3.62 -2.65
CA ASP A 416 -5.68 -4.32 -1.48
C ASP A 416 -5.42 -5.81 -1.76
N TYR A 417 -6.36 -6.51 -2.39
CA TYR A 417 -6.11 -7.89 -2.80
C TYR A 417 -4.95 -7.97 -3.80
N LEU A 418 -5.01 -7.14 -4.84
CA LEU A 418 -4.09 -7.21 -5.97
C LEU A 418 -2.63 -7.03 -5.55
N VAL A 419 -2.34 -6.02 -4.72
CA VAL A 419 -0.98 -5.75 -4.24
C VAL A 419 -0.45 -6.83 -3.30
N ALA A 420 -1.32 -7.46 -2.50
CA ALA A 420 -0.93 -8.56 -1.63
C ALA A 420 -0.72 -9.85 -2.41
N TRP A 421 -1.55 -10.14 -3.42
CA TRP A 421 -1.37 -11.28 -4.29
C TRP A 421 -0.05 -11.20 -5.08
N TRP A 422 0.26 -10.07 -5.71
CA TRP A 422 1.52 -9.94 -6.46
C TRP A 422 2.77 -10.08 -5.57
N LEU A 423 2.69 -9.63 -4.32
CA LEU A 423 3.72 -9.91 -3.32
C LEU A 423 3.82 -11.40 -2.98
N TYR A 424 2.68 -12.05 -2.72
CA TYR A 424 2.63 -13.49 -2.43
C TYR A 424 3.28 -14.29 -3.55
N ASP A 425 2.90 -13.99 -4.78
CA ASP A 425 3.42 -14.69 -5.94
C ASP A 425 4.94 -14.53 -6.09
N SER A 426 5.45 -13.30 -5.95
CA SER A 426 6.89 -13.01 -5.98
C SER A 426 7.66 -13.76 -4.89
N VAL A 427 7.13 -13.80 -3.66
CA VAL A 427 7.75 -14.52 -2.53
C VAL A 427 7.78 -16.03 -2.80
N CYS A 428 6.69 -16.62 -3.28
CA CYS A 428 6.64 -18.04 -3.62
C CYS A 428 7.61 -18.41 -4.76
N GLN A 429 7.72 -17.58 -5.79
CA GLN A 429 8.67 -17.78 -6.89
C GLN A 429 10.13 -17.76 -6.39
N THR A 430 10.47 -16.79 -5.52
CA THR A 430 11.82 -16.65 -4.97
C THR A 430 12.23 -17.85 -4.12
N ARG A 431 11.28 -18.50 -3.44
CA ARG A 431 11.52 -19.67 -2.59
C ARG A 431 11.52 -21.00 -3.35
N GLY A 432 11.08 -21.01 -4.62
CA GLY A 432 10.88 -22.25 -5.37
C GLY A 432 9.64 -23.03 -4.93
N ASP A 433 8.71 -22.40 -4.20
CA ASP A 433 7.52 -23.04 -3.63
C ASP A 433 6.37 -23.18 -4.66
N ARG A 434 6.57 -22.78 -5.93
CA ARG A 434 5.64 -23.10 -7.02
C ARG A 434 5.88 -24.55 -7.48
N ALA A 435 4.94 -25.44 -7.15
CA ALA A 435 4.77 -26.67 -7.91
C ALA A 435 4.32 -26.27 -9.33
N HIS A 436 5.12 -26.61 -10.34
CA HIS A 436 4.77 -26.47 -11.76
C HIS A 436 3.52 -27.26 -12.12
#